data_AF-A0A256BJH4-F1
#
_entry.id   AF-A0A256BJH4-F1
#
_cell.length_a   1.000
_cell.length_b   1.000
_cell.length_c   1.000
_cell.angle_alpha   90.00
_cell.angle_beta   90.00
_cell.angle_gamma   90.00
#
_symmetry.space_group_name_H-M   'P 1'
#
loop_
_entity.id
_entity.type
_entity.pdbx_description
1 polymer ?
#
loop_
_entity_poly.entity_id
_entity_poly.type
_entity_poly.pdbx_seq_one_letter_code
_entity_poly.pdbx_strand_id
1 'polypeptide(L)'
;MPITLILAFLMIVALYFLTKPKPQSKIPTIEDIRRKYPKRKSQEQLRREAQQFEDNQHREQIDREQLGEALAREQELFSLVRDIKTRDRLINGLRRKYPQRSRLWLAEKAIADVQRDRRTY
;
A
#
# COMPACT_ATOMS: atom_id res chain seq x y z
N MET A 1 -13.14 66.11 -45.09
CA MET A 1 -11.98 65.93 -44.18
C MET A 1 -12.05 64.74 -43.18
N PRO A 2 -12.97 63.73 -43.25
CA PRO A 2 -12.91 62.59 -42.30
C PRO A 2 -12.13 61.37 -42.81
N ILE A 3 -11.94 61.23 -44.13
CA ILE A 3 -11.36 60.03 -44.76
C ILE A 3 -9.85 59.87 -44.43
N THR A 4 -9.12 60.98 -44.32
CA THR A 4 -7.70 60.98 -43.97
C THR A 4 -7.44 60.51 -42.53
N LEU A 5 -8.36 60.82 -41.61
CA LEU A 5 -8.28 60.36 -40.21
C LEU A 5 -8.53 58.85 -40.11
N ILE A 6 -9.44 58.31 -40.91
CA ILE A 6 -9.73 56.87 -40.95
C ILE A 6 -8.53 56.09 -41.52
N LEU A 7 -7.91 56.59 -42.60
CA LEU A 7 -6.70 55.99 -43.18
C LEU A 7 -5.51 56.05 -42.22
N ALA A 8 -5.31 57.17 -41.52
CA ALA A 8 -4.26 57.30 -40.51
C ALA A 8 -4.49 56.34 -39.33
N PHE A 9 -5.74 56.16 -38.89
CA PHE A 9 -6.09 55.22 -37.82
C PHE A 9 -5.84 53.76 -38.25
N LEU A 10 -6.23 53.38 -39.47
CA LEU A 10 -5.96 52.04 -40.00
C LEU A 10 -4.45 51.77 -40.15
N MET A 11 -3.68 52.78 -40.57
CA MET A 11 -2.22 52.70 -40.62
C MET A 11 -1.60 52.47 -39.25
N ILE A 12 -2.06 53.19 -38.21
CA ILE A 12 -1.57 53.03 -36.83
C ILE A 12 -1.91 51.62 -36.29
N VAL A 13 -3.13 51.12 -36.56
CA VAL A 13 -3.53 49.76 -36.15
C VAL A 13 -2.69 48.70 -36.87
N ALA A 14 -2.43 48.86 -38.17
CA ALA A 14 -1.59 47.95 -38.94
C ALA A 14 -0.14 47.93 -38.42
N LEU A 15 0.43 49.11 -38.14
CA LEU A 15 1.76 49.25 -37.52
C LEU A 15 1.82 48.61 -36.13
N TYR A 16 0.75 48.74 -35.33
CA TYR A 16 0.66 48.11 -34.01
C TYR A 16 0.66 46.58 -34.08
N PHE A 17 -0.01 45.98 -35.07
CA PHE A 17 0.04 44.53 -35.27
C PHE A 17 1.37 44.04 -35.86
N LEU A 18 2.02 44.84 -36.70
CA LEU A 18 3.34 44.50 -37.27
C LEU A 18 4.46 44.52 -36.23
N THR A 19 4.35 45.36 -35.20
CA THR A 19 5.38 45.56 -34.17
C THR A 19 5.27 44.62 -32.98
N LYS A 20 4.22 43.78 -32.91
CA LYS A 20 4.11 42.78 -31.83
C LYS A 20 5.21 41.72 -31.99
N PRO A 21 6.10 41.56 -30.99
CA PRO A 21 7.10 40.50 -31.04
C PRO A 21 6.39 39.16 -31.05
N LYS A 22 6.76 38.28 -31.98
CA LYS A 22 6.24 36.91 -32.02
C LYS A 22 6.56 36.23 -30.68
N PRO A 23 5.60 35.50 -30.07
CA PRO A 23 5.85 34.79 -28.83
C PRO A 23 7.01 33.80 -29.04
N GLN A 24 8.10 33.98 -28.30
CA GLN A 24 9.23 33.06 -28.33
C GLN A 24 8.75 31.69 -27.84
N SER A 25 8.92 30.65 -28.65
CA SER A 25 8.63 29.28 -28.24
C SER A 25 9.53 28.92 -27.06
N LYS A 26 8.94 28.71 -25.87
CA LYS A 26 9.69 28.26 -24.70
C LYS A 26 10.40 26.94 -25.04
N ILE A 27 11.72 26.93 -24.93
CA ILE A 27 12.51 25.71 -25.08
C ILE A 27 12.13 24.81 -23.89
N PRO A 28 11.63 23.59 -24.11
CA PRO A 28 11.21 22.71 -23.03
C PRO A 28 12.41 22.35 -22.16
N THR A 29 12.21 22.38 -20.85
CA THR A 29 13.26 22.05 -19.89
C THR A 29 13.52 20.54 -19.90
N ILE A 30 14.70 20.10 -19.46
CA ILE A 30 15.02 18.67 -19.30
C ILE A 30 13.96 17.94 -18.46
N GLU A 31 13.39 18.61 -17.46
CA GLU A 31 12.29 18.08 -16.65
C GLU A 31 11.00 17.88 -17.47
N ASP A 32 10.63 18.82 -18.34
CA ASP A 32 9.47 18.70 -19.22
C ASP A 32 9.61 17.50 -20.17
N ILE A 33 10.83 17.26 -20.67
CA ILE A 33 11.15 16.11 -21.54
C ILE A 33 11.05 14.79 -20.75
N ARG A 34 11.57 14.75 -19.53
CA ARG A 34 11.47 13.56 -18.65
C ARG A 34 10.03 13.26 -18.25
N ARG A 35 9.23 14.29 -18.03
CA ARG A 35 7.80 14.17 -17.67
C ARG A 35 6.97 13.68 -18.85
N LYS A 36 7.30 14.13 -20.06
CA LYS A 36 6.63 13.73 -21.30
C LYS A 36 6.99 12.31 -21.73
N TYR A 37 8.21 11.85 -21.44
CA TYR A 37 8.69 10.52 -21.81
C TYR A 37 9.26 9.76 -20.60
N PRO A 38 8.39 9.17 -19.76
CA PRO A 38 8.85 8.36 -18.64
C PRO A 38 9.63 7.14 -19.14
N LYS A 39 10.68 6.75 -18.40
CA LYS A 39 11.46 5.55 -18.73
C LYS A 39 10.55 4.33 -18.74
N ARG A 40 10.55 3.60 -19.86
CA ARG A 40 9.87 2.31 -19.96
C ARG A 40 10.61 1.29 -19.08
N LYS A 41 9.86 0.53 -18.29
CA LYS A 41 10.43 -0.58 -17.51
C LYS A 41 10.95 -1.64 -18.48
N SER A 42 12.10 -2.24 -18.15
CA SER A 42 12.60 -3.40 -18.88
C SER A 42 11.67 -4.60 -18.67
N GLN A 43 11.67 -5.53 -19.62
CA GLN A 43 10.86 -6.76 -19.50
C GLN A 43 11.26 -7.58 -18.26
N GLU A 44 12.53 -7.54 -17.87
CA GLU A 44 13.02 -8.17 -16.65
C GLU A 44 12.47 -7.52 -15.38
N GLN A 45 12.39 -6.18 -15.34
CA GLN A 45 11.76 -5.45 -14.23
C GLN A 45 10.28 -5.81 -14.10
N LEU A 46 9.55 -5.89 -15.22
CA LEU A 46 8.14 -6.29 -15.22
C LEU A 46 7.95 -7.73 -14.69
N ARG A 47 8.84 -8.66 -15.06
CA ARG A 47 8.81 -10.04 -14.56
C ARG A 47 9.08 -10.12 -13.06
N ARG A 48 10.07 -9.38 -12.55
CA ARG A 48 10.38 -9.34 -11.12
C ARG A 48 9.23 -8.74 -10.30
N GLU A 49 8.59 -7.69 -10.80
CA GLU A 49 7.42 -7.08 -10.15
C GLU A 49 6.23 -8.04 -10.10
N ALA A 50 5.98 -8.79 -11.19
CA ALA A 50 4.94 -9.81 -11.21
C ALA A 50 5.21 -10.94 -10.20
N GLN A 51 6.44 -11.45 -10.15
CA GLN A 51 6.82 -12.49 -9.18
C GLN A 51 6.68 -12.00 -7.73
N GLN A 52 7.15 -10.79 -7.43
CA GLN A 52 7.00 -10.21 -6.09
C GLN A 52 5.54 -10.03 -5.69
N PHE A 53 4.68 -9.66 -6.65
CA PHE A 53 3.25 -9.54 -6.39
C PHE A 53 2.62 -10.90 -6.05
N GLU A 54 2.92 -11.94 -6.83
CA GLU A 54 2.45 -13.31 -6.56
C GLU A 54 2.95 -13.84 -5.22
N ASP A 55 4.24 -13.67 -4.92
CA ASP A 55 4.83 -14.09 -3.64
C ASP A 55 4.17 -13.40 -2.45
N ASN A 56 3.87 -12.10 -2.57
CA ASN A 56 3.18 -11.35 -1.52
C ASN A 56 1.74 -11.83 -1.34
N GLN A 57 1.01 -12.09 -2.43
CA GLN A 57 -0.34 -12.64 -2.34
C GLN A 57 -0.36 -14.01 -1.68
N HIS A 58 0.61 -14.87 -1.99
CA HIS A 58 0.71 -16.19 -1.39
C HIS A 58 1.02 -16.11 0.12
N ARG A 59 1.93 -15.21 0.52
CA ARG A 59 2.21 -14.94 1.93
C ARG A 59 0.99 -14.44 2.70
N GLU A 60 0.25 -13.50 2.11
CA GLU A 60 -0.99 -13.00 2.72
C GLU A 60 -2.04 -14.11 2.92
N GLN A 61 -2.13 -15.05 1.97
CA GLN A 61 -3.02 -16.20 2.11
C GLN A 61 -2.61 -17.09 3.29
N ILE A 62 -1.32 -17.44 3.38
CA ILE A 62 -0.79 -18.24 4.49
C ILE A 62 -1.05 -17.56 5.84
N ASP A 63 -0.81 -16.24 5.92
CA ASP A 63 -1.03 -15.49 7.16
C ASP A 63 -2.50 -15.49 7.58
N ARG A 64 -3.44 -15.42 6.63
CA ARG A 64 -4.88 -15.52 6.89
C ARG A 64 -5.28 -16.91 7.37
N GLU A 65 -4.75 -17.95 6.74
CA GLU A 65 -5.00 -19.34 7.14
C GLU A 65 -4.50 -19.59 8.56
N GLN A 66 -3.25 -19.22 8.86
CA GLN A 66 -2.67 -19.34 10.20
C GLN A 66 -3.45 -18.54 11.25
N LEU A 67 -3.96 -17.36 10.90
CA LEU A 67 -4.80 -16.57 11.80
C LEU A 67 -6.13 -17.27 12.06
N GLY A 68 -6.76 -17.83 11.02
CA GLY A 68 -8.01 -18.60 11.13
C GLY A 68 -7.85 -19.81 12.04
N GLU A 69 -6.78 -20.58 11.84
CA GLU A 69 -6.43 -21.73 12.68
C GLU A 69 -6.16 -21.31 14.14
N ALA A 70 -5.42 -20.22 14.34
CA ALA A 70 -5.16 -19.71 15.68
C ALA A 70 -6.45 -19.34 16.41
N LEU A 71 -7.40 -18.69 15.72
CA LEU A 71 -8.70 -18.34 16.29
C LEU A 71 -9.53 -19.59 16.62
N ALA A 72 -9.50 -20.61 15.77
CA ALA A 72 -10.16 -21.89 16.04
C ALA A 72 -9.59 -22.56 17.29
N ARG A 73 -8.27 -22.57 17.47
CA ARG A 73 -7.61 -23.08 18.68
C ARG A 73 -7.94 -22.25 19.92
N GLU A 74 -8.02 -20.93 19.81
CA GLU A 74 -8.45 -20.09 20.94
C GLU A 74 -9.90 -20.37 21.36
N GLN A 75 -10.77 -20.69 20.40
CA GLN A 75 -12.15 -21.11 20.67
C GLN A 75 -12.18 -22.50 21.34
N GLU A 76 -11.32 -23.42 20.91
CA GLU A 76 -11.14 -24.73 21.57
C GLU A 76 -10.68 -24.55 23.02
N LEU A 77 -9.67 -23.71 23.27
CA LEU A 77 -9.19 -23.37 24.60
C LEU A 77 -10.31 -22.75 25.46
N PHE A 78 -11.13 -21.87 24.87
CA PHE A 78 -12.29 -21.32 25.54
C PHE A 78 -13.29 -22.42 25.94
N SER A 79 -13.55 -23.40 25.08
CA SER A 79 -14.47 -24.50 25.38
C SER A 79 -13.97 -25.38 26.54
N LEU A 80 -12.65 -25.53 26.68
CA LEU A 80 -12.03 -26.20 27.81
C LEU A 80 -12.21 -25.38 29.08
N VAL A 81 -11.74 -24.13 29.12
CA VAL A 81 -11.69 -23.34 30.36
C VAL A 81 -13.06 -22.79 30.78
N ARG A 82 -13.94 -22.50 29.82
CA ARG A 82 -15.27 -21.87 29.99
C ARG A 82 -15.25 -20.48 30.65
N ASP A 83 -14.09 -19.84 30.72
CA ASP A 83 -13.92 -18.45 31.19
C ASP A 83 -12.98 -17.68 30.24
N ILE A 84 -13.47 -16.54 29.76
CA ILE A 84 -12.77 -15.63 28.85
C ILE A 84 -11.55 -15.03 29.54
N LYS A 85 -11.68 -14.60 30.80
CA LYS A 85 -10.58 -13.94 31.52
C LYS A 85 -9.43 -14.89 31.75
N THR A 86 -9.72 -16.14 32.12
CA THR A 86 -8.70 -17.17 32.32
C THR A 86 -8.03 -17.56 31.01
N ARG A 87 -8.78 -17.76 29.92
CA ARG A 87 -8.23 -17.97 28.57
C ARG A 87 -7.23 -16.87 28.19
N ASP A 88 -7.64 -15.60 28.33
CA ASP A 88 -6.81 -14.46 27.95
C ASP A 88 -5.55 -14.36 28.82
N ARG A 89 -5.64 -14.68 30.11
CA ARG A 89 -4.47 -14.74 31.00
C ARG A 89 -3.48 -15.82 30.57
N LEU A 90 -3.96 -17.01 30.20
CA LEU A 90 -3.09 -18.11 29.73
C LEU A 90 -2.35 -17.71 28.45
N ILE A 91 -3.07 -17.19 27.45
CA ILE A 91 -2.48 -16.75 26.18
C ILE A 91 -1.50 -15.60 26.41
N ASN A 92 -1.87 -14.58 27.19
CA ASN A 92 -0.99 -13.45 27.47
C ASN A 92 0.25 -13.84 28.30
N GLY A 93 0.10 -14.79 29.22
CA GLY A 93 1.22 -15.35 29.98
C GLY A 93 2.22 -16.05 29.06
N LEU A 94 1.73 -16.90 28.16
CA LEU A 94 2.58 -17.57 27.17
C LEU A 94 3.21 -16.58 26.19
N ARG A 95 2.49 -15.54 25.76
CA ARG A 95 3.02 -14.49 24.87
C ARG A 95 4.20 -13.75 25.51
N ARG A 96 4.13 -13.45 26.81
CA ARG A 96 5.25 -12.82 27.55
C ARG A 96 6.46 -13.75 27.66
N LYS A 97 6.22 -15.05 27.85
CA LYS A 97 7.27 -16.06 27.99
C LYS A 97 7.93 -16.43 26.66
N TYR A 98 7.16 -16.40 25.56
CA TYR A 98 7.59 -16.81 24.23
C TYR A 98 7.19 -15.77 23.17
N PRO A 99 7.78 -14.56 23.19
CA PRO A 99 7.39 -13.47 22.28
C PRO A 99 7.65 -13.77 20.80
N GLN A 100 8.60 -14.65 20.49
CA GLN A 100 8.97 -15.06 19.13
C GLN A 100 8.08 -16.15 18.54
N ARG A 101 7.12 -16.69 19.31
CA ARG A 101 6.24 -17.77 18.85
C ARG A 101 4.96 -17.23 18.22
N SER A 102 4.46 -17.95 17.22
CA SER A 102 3.22 -17.60 16.53
C SER A 102 2.01 -17.73 17.46
N ARG A 103 0.94 -16.99 17.13
CA ARG A 103 -0.32 -17.03 17.88
C ARG A 103 -0.91 -18.44 17.93
N LEU A 104 -0.86 -19.16 16.82
CA LEU A 104 -1.28 -20.57 16.72
C LEU A 104 -0.56 -21.44 17.75
N TRP A 105 0.78 -21.35 17.79
CA TRP A 105 1.59 -22.12 18.74
C TRP A 105 1.23 -21.80 20.20
N LEU A 106 0.98 -20.53 20.53
CA LEU A 106 0.57 -20.12 21.87
C LEU A 106 -0.77 -20.76 22.27
N ALA A 107 -1.74 -20.80 21.36
CA ALA A 107 -3.04 -21.42 21.60
C ALA A 107 -2.92 -22.93 21.78
N GLU A 108 -2.17 -23.62 20.92
CA GLU A 108 -1.91 -25.06 21.04
C GLU A 108 -1.20 -25.41 22.35
N LYS A 109 -0.20 -24.61 22.74
CA LYS A 109 0.53 -24.79 24.00
C LYS A 109 -0.39 -24.64 25.20
N ALA A 110 -1.24 -23.62 25.21
CA ALA A 110 -2.21 -23.41 26.29
C ALA A 110 -3.20 -24.57 26.41
N ILE A 111 -3.72 -25.08 25.27
CA ILE A 111 -4.60 -26.26 25.24
C ILE A 111 -3.89 -27.46 25.86
N ALA A 112 -2.66 -27.73 25.42
CA ALA A 112 -1.87 -28.86 25.90
C ALA A 112 -1.58 -28.78 27.40
N ASP A 113 -1.31 -27.58 27.92
CA ASP A 113 -1.07 -27.37 29.35
C ASP A 113 -2.36 -27.60 30.16
N VAL A 114 -3.50 -27.04 29.73
CA VAL A 114 -4.82 -27.28 30.38
C VAL A 114 -5.21 -28.76 30.35
N GLN A 115 -4.99 -29.45 29.23
CA GLN A 115 -5.28 -30.88 29.12
C GLN A 115 -4.35 -31.72 29.99
N ARG A 116 -3.08 -31.34 30.16
CA ARG A 116 -2.15 -32.02 31.08
C ARG A 116 -2.62 -31.89 32.52
N ASP A 117 -2.98 -30.68 32.94
CA ASP A 117 -3.43 -30.43 34.31
C ASP A 117 -4.71 -31.25 34.62
N ARG A 118 -5.62 -31.38 33.66
CA ARG A 118 -6.83 -32.21 33.77
C ARG A 118 -6.58 -33.71 33.88
N ARG A 119 -5.50 -34.23 33.30
CA ARG A 119 -5.16 -35.67 33.40
C ARG A 119 -4.51 -36.02 34.72
N THR A 120 -4.01 -35.02 35.44
CA THR A 120 -3.27 -35.20 36.70
C THR A 120 -4.21 -35.25 37.91
N TYR A 121 -5.47 -34.84 37.74
CA TYR A 121 -6.56 -34.91 38.71
C TYR A 121 -7.55 -36.01 38.33
#